data_AF-A0A6A4VPE3-F1
#
_entry.id   AF-A0A6A4VPE3-F1
#
_cell.length_a   1.000
_cell.length_b   1.000
_cell.length_c   1.000
_cell.angle_alpha   90.00
_cell.angle_beta   90.00
_cell.angle_gamma   90.00
#
_symmetry.space_group_name_H-M   'P 1'
#
loop_
_entity.id
_entity.type
_entity.pdbx_description
1 polymer ?
#
loop_
_entity_poly.entity_id
_entity_poly.type
_entity_poly.pdbx_seq_one_letter_code
_entity_poly.pdbx_strand_id
1 'polypeptide(L)'
;MHFSRVAVALTALLLTVDATFIIGTAGTVGVGAASAGVALAGVAGLALGAALVGGLALSRRRGKRDVAVQQQTDMVLDMVAAADAYGCALKLVCLVESKPEDQLSAEDELILQLFGKAPAAVAEEQVNTPRKAYFYAAYLGDSQGKDACQQVFHSCEASYGQMMAYVSALTN
;
A
#
# COMPACT_ATOMS: atom_id res chain seq x y z
N MET A 1 -26.56 26.27 -18.76
CA MET A 1 -27.31 25.02 -18.54
C MET A 1 -26.48 23.74 -18.78
N HIS A 2 -25.16 23.75 -18.50
CA HIS A 2 -24.28 22.57 -18.67
C HIS A 2 -23.78 21.96 -17.37
N PHE A 3 -23.84 22.69 -16.25
CA PHE A 3 -23.49 22.17 -14.92
C PHE A 3 -24.42 21.06 -14.43
N SER A 4 -25.69 21.08 -14.87
CA SER A 4 -26.67 20.05 -14.49
C SER A 4 -26.43 18.71 -15.19
N ARG A 5 -25.82 18.70 -16.39
CA ARG A 5 -25.52 17.46 -17.12
C ARG A 5 -24.31 16.71 -16.55
N VAL A 6 -23.31 17.46 -16.06
CA VAL A 6 -22.12 16.87 -15.42
C VAL A 6 -22.45 16.31 -14.03
N ALA A 7 -23.29 17.01 -13.26
CA ALA A 7 -23.77 16.51 -11.97
C ALA A 7 -24.64 15.24 -12.09
N VAL A 8 -25.45 15.15 -13.15
CA VAL A 8 -26.27 13.95 -13.45
C VAL A 8 -25.40 12.78 -13.96
N ALA A 9 -24.31 13.05 -14.69
CA ALA A 9 -23.38 12.01 -15.11
C ALA A 9 -22.55 11.45 -13.93
N LEU A 10 -22.15 12.29 -12.97
CA LEU A 10 -21.45 11.83 -11.76
C LEU A 10 -22.36 11.05 -10.79
N THR A 11 -23.65 11.38 -10.74
CA THR A 11 -24.63 10.65 -9.90
C THR A 11 -25.14 9.37 -10.56
N ALA A 12 -25.11 9.26 -11.89
CA ALA A 12 -25.43 8.03 -12.60
C ALA A 12 -24.39 6.91 -12.40
N LEU A 13 -23.15 7.23 -12.05
CA LEU A 13 -22.12 6.22 -11.71
C LEU A 13 -22.27 5.65 -10.29
N LEU A 14 -23.15 6.23 -9.46
CA LEU A 14 -23.38 5.82 -8.06
C LEU A 14 -24.68 5.03 -7.85
N LEU A 15 -25.44 4.70 -8.91
CA LEU A 15 -26.77 4.07 -8.80
C LEU A 15 -26.87 2.62 -9.32
N THR A 16 -25.77 1.92 -9.56
CA THR A 16 -25.81 0.46 -9.84
C THR A 16 -25.39 -0.39 -8.64
N VAL A 17 -25.63 0.09 -7.41
CA VAL A 17 -25.65 -0.77 -6.22
C VAL A 17 -27.05 -1.38 -6.06
N ASP A 18 -27.33 -2.42 -6.84
CA ASP A 18 -28.40 -3.33 -6.51
C ASP A 18 -27.99 -4.10 -5.24
N ALA A 19 -28.53 -3.67 -4.10
CA ALA A 19 -28.42 -4.39 -2.84
C ALA A 19 -29.18 -5.74 -2.94
N THR A 20 -28.54 -6.75 -3.52
CA THR A 20 -29.03 -8.13 -3.51
C THR A 20 -28.47 -8.82 -2.27
N PHE A 21 -29.23 -8.75 -1.17
CA PHE A 21 -29.08 -9.67 -0.05
C PHE A 21 -29.52 -11.06 -0.50
N ILE A 22 -28.59 -11.92 -0.91
CA ILE A 22 -28.85 -13.35 -1.11
C ILE A 22 -27.88 -14.18 -0.26
N ILE A 23 -28.48 -14.90 0.67
CA ILE A 23 -27.88 -15.93 1.50
C ILE A 23 -27.66 -17.17 0.60
N GLY A 24 -26.41 -17.64 0.48
CA GLY A 24 -26.11 -19.03 0.11
C GLY A 24 -25.45 -19.28 -1.25
N THR A 25 -24.16 -19.65 -1.18
CA THR A 25 -23.42 -20.65 -1.98
C THR A 25 -23.38 -20.60 -3.51
N ALA A 26 -22.14 -20.60 -4.02
CA ALA A 26 -21.64 -21.08 -5.31
C ALA A 26 -21.77 -20.18 -6.55
N GLY A 27 -20.63 -19.58 -6.93
CA GLY A 27 -20.14 -19.63 -8.31
C GLY A 27 -20.66 -18.58 -9.31
N THR A 28 -20.14 -17.36 -9.24
CA THR A 28 -19.88 -16.52 -10.42
C THR A 28 -18.61 -15.71 -10.21
N VAL A 29 -17.60 -15.95 -11.05
CA VAL A 29 -16.37 -15.15 -11.13
C VAL A 29 -16.69 -13.84 -11.86
N GLY A 30 -17.32 -12.90 -11.16
CA GLY A 30 -17.42 -11.50 -11.56
C GLY A 30 -16.53 -10.69 -10.64
N VAL A 31 -15.52 -10.01 -11.21
CA VAL A 31 -14.58 -9.06 -10.58
C VAL A 31 -14.56 -9.17 -9.04
N GLY A 32 -13.71 -10.06 -8.53
CA GLY A 32 -13.66 -10.46 -7.12
C GLY A 32 -13.26 -9.33 -6.17
N ALA A 33 -14.21 -8.47 -5.83
CA ALA A 33 -14.19 -7.61 -4.65
C ALA A 33 -15.15 -8.17 -3.61
N ALA A 34 -14.94 -9.43 -3.20
CA ALA A 34 -15.68 -10.00 -2.08
C ALA A 34 -14.97 -9.63 -0.77
N SER A 35 -15.52 -8.65 -0.06
CA SER A 35 -15.30 -8.33 1.37
C SER A 35 -13.92 -7.86 1.87
N ALA A 36 -12.89 -7.72 1.03
CA ALA A 36 -11.59 -7.12 1.43
C ALA A 36 -11.47 -5.61 1.11
N GLY A 37 -12.53 -4.98 0.58
CA GLY A 37 -12.47 -3.63 0.00
C GLY A 37 -12.12 -2.49 0.97
N VAL A 38 -12.21 -2.71 2.28
CA VAL A 38 -11.85 -1.70 3.29
C VAL A 38 -10.51 -2.00 3.96
N ALA A 39 -10.12 -3.28 4.06
CA ALA A 39 -8.90 -3.69 4.76
C ALA A 39 -7.61 -3.43 3.94
N LEU A 40 -7.73 -3.29 2.62
CA LEU A 40 -6.59 -3.09 1.71
C LEU A 40 -6.43 -1.64 1.24
N ALA A 41 -7.21 -0.70 1.78
CA ALA A 41 -7.14 0.71 1.38
C ALA A 41 -5.73 1.31 1.58
N GLY A 42 -5.04 0.91 2.66
CA GLY A 42 -3.62 1.24 2.86
C GLY A 42 -2.72 0.69 1.74
N VAL A 43 -2.93 -0.55 1.30
CA VAL A 43 -2.12 -1.15 0.24
C VAL A 43 -2.23 -0.38 -1.08
N ALA A 44 -3.43 0.13 -1.42
CA ALA A 44 -3.61 1.02 -2.58
C ALA A 44 -2.80 2.32 -2.45
N GLY A 45 -2.91 2.98 -1.29
CA GLY A 45 -2.20 4.23 -1.03
C GLY A 45 -0.69 4.06 -1.14
N LEU A 46 -0.17 2.93 -0.64
CA LEU A 46 1.25 2.61 -0.72
C LEU A 46 1.72 2.41 -2.17
N ALA A 47 0.98 1.64 -2.96
CA ALA A 47 1.33 1.37 -4.37
C ALA A 47 1.37 2.65 -5.21
N LEU A 48 0.32 3.47 -5.12
CA LEU A 48 0.23 4.73 -5.85
C LEU A 48 1.29 5.73 -5.37
N GLY A 49 1.52 5.78 -4.06
CA GLY A 49 2.56 6.59 -3.44
C GLY A 49 3.96 6.21 -3.89
N ALA A 50 4.26 4.91 -3.93
CA ALA A 50 5.51 4.34 -4.42
C ALA A 50 5.80 4.73 -5.87
N ALA A 51 4.81 4.61 -6.76
CA ALA A 51 4.96 5.00 -8.15
C ALA A 51 5.25 6.50 -8.31
N LEU A 52 4.56 7.36 -7.56
CA LEU A 52 4.75 8.82 -7.61
C LEU A 52 6.13 9.23 -7.09
N VAL A 53 6.56 8.69 -5.94
CA VAL A 53 7.86 9.02 -5.33
C VAL A 53 9.01 8.39 -6.12
N GLY A 54 8.87 7.16 -6.60
CA GLY A 54 9.86 6.45 -7.42
C GLY A 54 10.14 7.17 -8.75
N GLY A 55 9.10 7.67 -9.43
CA GLY A 55 9.25 8.47 -10.65
C GLY A 55 10.04 9.79 -10.43
N LEU A 56 9.88 10.41 -9.27
CA LEU A 56 10.64 11.60 -8.87
C LEU A 56 12.08 11.25 -8.44
N ALA A 57 12.27 10.09 -7.78
CA ALA A 57 13.58 9.59 -7.38
C ALA A 57 14.47 9.23 -8.59
N LEU A 58 13.91 8.76 -9.71
CA LEU A 58 14.69 8.55 -10.94
C LEU A 58 15.12 9.87 -11.62
N SER A 59 14.51 11.00 -11.25
CA SER A 59 14.90 12.35 -11.72
C SER A 59 16.10 12.96 -10.96
N ARG A 60 16.77 12.15 -10.10
CA ARG A 60 17.84 12.51 -9.12
C ARG A 60 19.14 13.12 -9.66
N ARG A 61 19.25 13.60 -10.90
CA ARG A 61 20.49 14.25 -11.40
C ARG A 61 20.72 15.70 -10.92
N ARG A 62 20.06 16.20 -9.86
CA ARG A 62 20.32 17.57 -9.34
C ARG A 62 20.01 17.70 -7.84
N GLY A 63 21.05 17.58 -7.01
CA GLY A 63 21.05 17.49 -5.54
C GLY A 63 20.57 18.72 -4.75
N LYS A 64 19.36 19.23 -5.02
CA LYS A 64 18.71 20.28 -4.21
C LYS A 64 17.26 19.96 -3.80
N ARG A 65 16.76 18.75 -4.03
CA ARG A 65 15.34 18.37 -3.81
C ARG A 65 15.11 17.29 -2.74
N ASP A 66 16.13 16.90 -1.97
CA ASP A 66 16.02 15.79 -1.01
C ASP A 66 14.94 16.03 0.06
N VAL A 67 14.88 17.25 0.60
CA VAL A 67 13.87 17.63 1.61
C VAL A 67 12.45 17.56 1.04
N ALA A 68 12.25 17.95 -0.23
CA ALA A 68 10.93 17.94 -0.86
C ALA A 68 10.45 16.52 -1.16
N VAL A 69 11.34 15.63 -1.60
CA VAL A 69 11.01 14.21 -1.83
C VAL A 69 10.71 13.51 -0.50
N GLN A 70 11.49 13.81 0.54
CA GLN A 70 11.25 13.28 1.86
C GLN A 70 9.90 13.74 2.42
N GLN A 71 9.59 15.03 2.33
CA GLN A 71 8.31 15.57 2.79
C GLN A 71 7.11 15.00 2.01
N GLN A 72 7.29 14.72 0.71
CA GLN A 72 6.26 14.06 -0.10
C GLN A 72 6.09 12.59 0.29
N THR A 73 7.18 11.88 0.58
CA THR A 73 7.15 10.49 1.08
C THR A 73 6.43 10.43 2.43
N ASP A 74 6.75 11.35 3.33
CA ASP A 74 6.11 11.44 4.65
C ASP A 74 4.59 11.68 4.50
N MET A 75 4.18 12.61 3.62
CA MET A 75 2.77 12.87 3.33
C MET A 75 2.04 11.64 2.75
N VAL A 76 2.69 10.92 1.85
CA VAL A 76 2.15 9.66 1.31
C VAL A 76 1.94 8.67 2.45
N LEU A 77 2.98 8.39 3.25
CA LEU A 77 2.92 7.42 4.34
C LEU A 77 1.89 7.79 5.41
N ASP A 78 1.70 9.08 5.69
CA ASP A 78 0.65 9.57 6.58
C ASP A 78 -0.75 9.27 6.04
N MET A 79 -0.98 9.50 4.73
CA MET A 79 -2.26 9.14 4.09
C MET A 79 -2.47 7.63 4.07
N VAL A 80 -1.42 6.86 3.80
CA VAL A 80 -1.51 5.40 3.82
C VAL A 80 -1.87 4.91 5.22
N ALA A 81 -1.19 5.39 6.25
CA ALA A 81 -1.48 5.01 7.64
C ALA A 81 -2.91 5.38 8.07
N ALA A 82 -3.43 6.52 7.60
CA ALA A 82 -4.82 6.90 7.86
C ALA A 82 -5.85 5.94 7.23
N ALA A 83 -5.49 5.31 6.11
CA ALA A 83 -6.32 4.32 5.41
C ALA A 83 -6.03 2.87 5.83
N ASP A 84 -4.91 2.61 6.49
CA ASP A 84 -4.43 1.26 6.86
C ASP A 84 -4.87 0.85 8.27
N ALA A 85 -6.18 0.76 8.50
CA ALA A 85 -6.74 0.47 9.81
C ALA A 85 -6.26 -0.87 10.43
N TYR A 86 -5.84 -1.83 9.60
CA TYR A 86 -5.43 -3.17 10.02
C TYR A 86 -3.92 -3.42 9.92
N GLY A 87 -3.12 -2.43 9.50
CA GLY A 87 -1.67 -2.61 9.33
C GLY A 87 -1.28 -3.48 8.13
N CYS A 88 -2.15 -3.61 7.14
CA CYS A 88 -1.88 -4.40 5.94
C CYS A 88 -0.79 -3.78 5.06
N ALA A 89 -0.72 -2.44 4.97
CA ALA A 89 0.36 -1.78 4.26
C ALA A 89 1.70 -1.97 4.98
N LEU A 90 1.71 -1.91 6.33
CA LEU A 90 2.91 -2.23 7.12
C LEU A 90 3.35 -3.68 6.93
N LYS A 91 2.40 -4.62 6.97
CA LYS A 91 2.66 -6.04 6.69
C LYS A 91 3.26 -6.23 5.31
N LEU A 92 2.72 -5.55 4.29
CA LEU A 92 3.23 -5.65 2.93
C LEU A 92 4.68 -5.18 2.84
N VAL A 93 5.00 -4.00 3.37
CA VAL A 93 6.38 -3.48 3.38
C VAL A 93 7.35 -4.45 4.04
N CYS A 94 7.00 -4.97 5.22
CA CYS A 94 7.83 -5.95 5.91
C CYS A 94 8.06 -7.22 5.09
N LEU A 95 6.99 -7.76 4.48
CA LEU A 95 7.10 -8.97 3.67
C LEU A 95 7.93 -8.75 2.40
N VAL A 96 7.83 -7.57 1.78
CA VAL A 96 8.65 -7.21 0.60
C VAL A 96 10.13 -7.12 0.98
N GLU A 97 10.47 -6.44 2.08
CA GLU A 97 11.85 -6.30 2.56
C GLU A 97 12.46 -7.63 3.03
N SER A 98 11.62 -8.58 3.46
CA SER A 98 12.08 -9.93 3.83
C SER A 98 12.43 -10.84 2.64
N LYS A 99 12.14 -10.42 1.41
CA LYS A 99 12.42 -11.21 0.21
C LYS A 99 13.86 -11.00 -0.26
N PRO A 100 14.51 -12.05 -0.79
CA PRO A 100 15.80 -11.88 -1.44
C PRO A 100 15.63 -11.16 -2.79
N GLU A 101 16.67 -10.41 -3.22
CA GLU A 101 16.62 -9.56 -4.42
C GLU A 101 16.21 -10.31 -5.71
N ASP A 102 16.51 -11.61 -5.80
CA ASP A 102 16.18 -12.47 -6.94
C ASP A 102 14.69 -12.88 -7.02
N GLN A 103 13.90 -12.61 -5.98
CA GLN A 103 12.48 -12.94 -5.88
C GLN A 103 11.56 -11.71 -5.82
N LEU A 104 12.12 -10.52 -6.03
CA LEU A 104 11.37 -9.27 -6.10
C LEU A 104 10.65 -9.14 -7.45
N SER A 105 9.37 -8.81 -7.41
CA SER A 105 8.66 -8.35 -8.61
C SER A 105 8.96 -6.87 -8.90
N ALA A 106 8.56 -6.38 -10.07
CA ALA A 106 8.71 -4.96 -10.39
C ALA A 106 7.95 -4.05 -9.40
N GLU A 107 6.79 -4.50 -8.92
CA GLU A 107 6.01 -3.78 -7.91
C GLU A 107 6.68 -3.83 -6.52
N ASP A 108 7.34 -4.93 -6.18
CA ASP A 108 8.14 -5.03 -4.96
C ASP A 108 9.29 -4.00 -4.99
N GLU A 109 10.01 -3.91 -6.09
CA GLU A 109 11.09 -2.92 -6.27
C GLU A 109 10.58 -1.48 -6.13
N LEU A 110 9.38 -1.18 -6.64
CA LEU A 110 8.76 0.14 -6.47
C LEU A 110 8.49 0.45 -4.99
N ILE A 111 8.00 -0.51 -4.23
CA ILE A 111 7.74 -0.35 -2.79
C ILE A 111 9.05 -0.12 -2.04
N LEU A 112 10.10 -0.90 -2.32
CA LEU A 112 11.42 -0.75 -1.70
C LEU A 112 12.06 0.62 -1.97
N GLN A 113 11.82 1.21 -3.15
CA GLN A 113 12.35 2.54 -3.49
C GLN A 113 11.86 3.66 -2.57
N LEU A 114 10.73 3.48 -1.86
CA LEU A 114 10.24 4.45 -0.86
C LEU A 114 11.16 4.56 0.36
N PHE A 115 11.78 3.46 0.76
CA PHE A 115 12.58 3.37 1.98
C PHE A 115 14.08 3.51 1.70
N GLY A 116 14.50 3.25 0.47
CA GLY A 116 15.90 3.29 0.06
C GLY A 116 16.59 1.94 0.26
N LYS A 117 17.92 1.89 0.07
CA LYS A 117 18.68 0.66 0.32
C LYS A 117 19.02 0.55 1.80
N ALA A 118 18.74 -0.61 2.40
CA ALA A 118 19.02 -0.95 3.80
C ALA A 118 18.31 0.01 4.79
N PRO A 119 17.05 -0.28 5.18
CA PRO A 119 16.33 0.54 6.13
C PRO A 119 17.11 0.71 7.44
N ALA A 120 17.21 1.94 7.93
CA ALA A 120 17.89 2.23 9.19
C ALA A 120 17.21 1.48 10.34
N ALA A 121 18.00 0.98 11.29
CA ALA A 121 17.46 0.33 12.48
C ALA A 121 16.55 1.31 13.25
N VAL A 122 15.29 0.91 13.44
CA VAL A 122 14.30 1.65 14.23
C VAL A 122 13.92 0.75 15.39
N ALA A 123 14.09 1.25 16.62
CA ALA A 123 13.59 0.55 17.81
C ALA A 123 12.08 0.74 17.92
N GLU A 124 11.36 -0.29 18.39
CA GLU A 124 9.90 -0.26 18.50
C GLU A 124 9.41 0.93 19.35
N GLU A 125 10.13 1.27 20.41
CA GLU A 125 9.82 2.39 21.31
C GLU A 125 9.92 3.76 20.61
N GLN A 126 10.58 3.82 19.46
CA GLN A 126 10.72 5.04 18.67
C GLN A 126 9.58 5.21 17.66
N VAL A 127 8.71 4.21 17.48
CA VAL A 127 7.58 4.23 16.55
C VAL A 127 6.47 5.15 17.07
N ASN A 128 6.65 6.45 16.85
CA ASN A 128 5.72 7.49 17.27
C ASN A 128 5.14 8.30 16.10
N THR A 129 5.51 7.97 14.86
CA THR A 129 4.99 8.58 13.64
C THR A 129 4.72 7.51 12.58
N PRO A 130 3.78 7.74 11.64
CA PRO A 130 3.51 6.80 10.55
C PRO A 130 4.78 6.43 9.78
N ARG A 131 5.60 7.42 9.44
CA ARG A 131 6.90 7.20 8.79
C ARG A 131 7.75 6.18 9.55
N LYS A 132 7.95 6.37 10.86
CA LYS A 132 8.77 5.44 11.65
C LYS A 132 8.14 4.05 11.74
N ALA A 133 6.82 3.93 11.71
CA ALA A 133 6.15 2.64 11.66
C ALA A 133 6.47 1.88 10.36
N TYR A 134 6.46 2.56 9.22
CA TYR A 134 6.84 1.94 7.94
C TYR A 134 8.34 1.60 7.86
N PHE A 135 9.21 2.48 8.36
CA PHE A 135 10.65 2.19 8.44
C PHE A 135 10.96 1.04 9.41
N TYR A 136 10.21 0.94 10.51
CA TYR A 136 10.28 -0.20 11.43
C TYR A 136 9.83 -1.50 10.74
N ALA A 137 8.71 -1.47 10.00
CA ALA A 137 8.25 -2.61 9.22
C ALA A 137 9.30 -3.07 8.21
N ALA A 138 9.94 -2.12 7.52
CA ALA A 138 11.00 -2.43 6.56
C ALA A 138 12.22 -3.05 7.25
N TYR A 139 12.70 -2.45 8.35
CA TYR A 139 13.79 -2.98 9.16
C TYR A 139 13.50 -4.38 9.71
N LEU A 140 12.26 -4.63 10.16
CA LEU A 140 11.85 -5.93 10.67
C LEU A 140 11.90 -7.01 9.57
N GLY A 141 11.48 -6.67 8.36
CA GLY A 141 11.55 -7.57 7.21
C GLY A 141 12.97 -7.95 6.84
N ASP A 142 13.85 -6.95 6.70
CA ASP A 142 15.26 -7.12 6.37
C ASP A 142 16.02 -7.92 7.45
N SER A 143 15.80 -7.59 8.72
CA SER A 143 16.60 -8.16 9.83
C SER A 143 16.06 -9.49 10.38
N GLN A 144 14.74 -9.68 10.42
CA GLN A 144 14.09 -10.78 11.15
C GLN A 144 13.27 -11.70 10.22
N GLY A 145 13.08 -11.29 8.97
CA GLY A 145 12.45 -12.11 7.94
C GLY A 145 10.93 -12.19 8.03
N LYS A 146 10.35 -12.95 7.09
CA LYS A 146 8.89 -13.02 6.85
C LYS A 146 8.06 -13.49 8.04
N ASP A 147 8.60 -14.36 8.89
CA ASP A 147 7.85 -14.94 10.01
C ASP A 147 7.62 -13.89 11.10
N ALA A 148 8.59 -13.01 11.34
CA ALA A 148 8.44 -11.86 12.23
C ALA A 148 7.38 -10.88 11.70
N CYS A 149 7.36 -10.62 10.39
CA CYS A 149 6.33 -9.78 9.77
C CYS A 149 4.91 -10.30 10.00
N GLN A 150 4.71 -11.62 9.91
CA GLN A 150 3.40 -12.23 10.14
C GLN A 150 2.98 -12.16 11.61
N GLN A 151 3.93 -12.30 12.53
CA GLN A 151 3.67 -12.21 13.96
C GLN A 151 3.36 -10.78 14.40
N VAL A 152 4.13 -9.79 13.95
CA VAL A 152 3.95 -8.39 14.35
C VAL A 152 2.71 -7.77 13.70
N PHE A 153 2.45 -8.07 12.42
CA PHE A 153 1.31 -7.52 11.69
C PHE A 153 0.16 -8.54 11.53
N HIS A 154 -0.08 -9.34 12.56
CA HIS A 154 -1.09 -10.41 12.55
C HIS A 154 -2.53 -9.88 12.37
N SER A 155 -2.79 -8.61 12.73
CA SER A 155 -4.10 -7.96 12.59
C SER A 155 -4.56 -7.84 11.13
N CYS A 156 -3.62 -7.85 10.19
CA CYS A 156 -3.92 -7.97 8.79
C CYS A 156 -3.99 -9.45 8.39
N GLU A 157 -5.19 -9.95 8.12
CA GLU A 157 -5.41 -11.34 7.69
C GLU A 157 -5.08 -11.56 6.19
N ALA A 158 -4.87 -10.49 5.42
CA ALA A 158 -4.53 -10.61 4.01
C ALA A 158 -3.15 -11.27 3.82
N SER A 159 -3.08 -12.18 2.86
CA SER A 159 -1.83 -12.77 2.39
C SER A 159 -1.07 -11.81 1.49
N TYR A 160 0.25 -12.02 1.38
CA TYR A 160 1.09 -11.26 0.44
C TYR A 160 0.52 -11.28 -0.99
N GLY A 161 0.10 -12.44 -1.48
CA GLY A 161 -0.47 -12.58 -2.83
C GLY A 161 -1.76 -11.77 -3.02
N GLN A 162 -2.63 -11.69 -2.01
CA GLN A 162 -3.84 -10.86 -2.07
C GLN A 162 -3.50 -9.37 -2.08
N MET A 163 -2.54 -8.95 -1.25
CA MET A 163 -2.09 -7.55 -1.21
C MET A 163 -1.45 -7.16 -2.54
N MET A 164 -0.57 -7.99 -3.10
CA MET A 164 0.06 -7.71 -4.38
C MET A 164 -0.89 -7.77 -5.57
N ALA A 165 -1.85 -8.70 -5.58
CA ALA A 165 -2.90 -8.71 -6.61
C ALA A 165 -3.67 -7.38 -6.62
N TYR A 166 -3.88 -6.78 -5.45
CA TYR A 166 -4.50 -5.47 -5.33
C TYR A 166 -3.58 -4.35 -5.82
N VAL A 167 -2.28 -4.39 -5.51
CA VAL A 167 -1.27 -3.46 -6.06
C VAL A 167 -1.24 -3.52 -7.59
N SER A 168 -1.06 -4.70 -8.17
CA SER A 168 -0.95 -4.89 -9.63
C SER A 168 -2.22 -4.49 -10.38
N ALA A 169 -3.39 -4.55 -9.74
CA ALA A 169 -4.66 -4.08 -10.30
C ALA A 169 -4.77 -2.54 -10.38
N LEU A 170 -3.97 -1.80 -9.61
CA LEU A 170 -3.96 -0.34 -9.58
C LEU A 170 -2.86 0.28 -10.45
N THR A 171 -1.85 -0.52 -10.82
CA THR A 171 -0.69 -0.08 -11.60
C THR A 171 -0.72 -0.53 -13.07
N ASN A 172 -1.67 -1.38 -13.47
CA ASN A 172 -1.99 -1.73 -14.87
C ASN A 172 -3.09 -0.84 -15.43
#